data_AF-M4BAF9-F1
#
_entry.id   AF-M4BAF9-F1
#
_cell.length_a   1.000
_cell.length_b   1.000
_cell.length_c   1.000
_cell.angle_alpha   90.00
_cell.angle_beta   90.00
_cell.angle_gamma   90.00
#
_symmetry.space_group_name_H-M   'P 1'
#
loop_
_entity.id
_entity.type
_entity.pdbx_description
1 polymer ?
#
loop_
_entity_poly.entity_id
_entity_poly.type
_entity_poly.pdbx_seq_one_letter_code
_entity_poly.pdbx_strand_id
1 'polypeptide(L)'
;MLPGGHEVEVAVDEDDVAVWRDMQLKGYGIPPVAFGTRGKGSKGDLCTGKIGTLENKRRRHLTLPEFYYLMAMDNVLPAGELLLQDLWNRLGSAAFTRTFVIYQHFRRRGWIPRPGLNYGAHYVLYRGSAEAFHSEYIVYVQRDGEVSSWNSIQSHTRIAADAKKTVLLCTVTSKRSPDDTATPRNVRSTVNPTLTASDEGLTSGTYSFFGIQYTIEAVAIRFWDASIAGERQLYTFQLQPVLPKNIKSAKRKGNIQQLPKR
;
A
#
# COMPACT_ATOMS: atom_id res chain seq x y z
N MET A 1 15.86 0.99 -12.23
CA MET A 1 15.78 0.36 -10.89
C MET A 1 16.94 0.89 -10.06
N LEU A 2 16.70 1.20 -8.79
CA LEU A 2 17.74 1.66 -7.86
C LEU A 2 18.66 0.49 -7.46
N PRO A 3 19.84 0.74 -6.85
CA PRO A 3 20.85 -0.28 -6.52
C PRO A 3 20.34 -1.45 -5.66
N GLY A 4 19.24 -1.23 -4.92
CA GLY A 4 18.57 -2.27 -4.11
C GLY A 4 17.55 -3.12 -4.86
N GLY A 5 17.33 -2.91 -6.17
CA GLY A 5 16.47 -3.72 -7.05
C GLY A 5 14.96 -3.67 -6.79
N HIS A 6 14.51 -3.24 -5.61
CA HIS A 6 13.11 -3.28 -5.17
C HIS A 6 12.38 -1.92 -5.28
N GLU A 7 13.06 -0.90 -5.77
CA GLU A 7 12.51 0.46 -5.91
C GLU A 7 12.76 1.02 -7.30
N VAL A 8 11.79 1.80 -7.77
CA VAL A 8 11.80 2.49 -9.06
C VAL A 8 11.65 3.97 -8.79
N GLU A 9 12.61 4.75 -9.26
CA GLU A 9 12.50 6.20 -9.27
C GLU A 9 11.74 6.63 -10.52
N VAL A 10 10.69 7.42 -10.33
CA VAL A 10 9.92 8.04 -11.42
C VAL A 10 10.09 9.54 -11.31
N ALA A 11 10.56 10.13 -12.40
CA ALA A 11 10.62 11.57 -12.60
C ALA A 11 9.41 12.00 -13.44
N VAL A 12 8.68 12.98 -12.94
CA VAL A 12 7.55 13.62 -13.62
C VAL A 12 7.95 15.04 -13.94
N ASP A 13 7.69 15.49 -15.16
CA ASP A 13 7.97 16.86 -15.58
C ASP A 13 7.11 17.85 -14.76
N GLU A 14 7.66 19.04 -14.45
CA GLU A 14 6.93 20.02 -13.64
C GLU A 14 5.62 20.51 -14.25
N ASP A 15 5.50 20.43 -15.57
CA ASP A 15 4.33 20.84 -16.34
C ASP A 15 3.14 19.87 -16.12
N ASP A 16 3.40 18.61 -15.75
CA ASP A 16 2.39 17.58 -15.50
C ASP A 16 1.83 17.63 -14.07
N VAL A 17 1.36 18.82 -13.68
CA VAL A 17 0.81 19.10 -12.34
C VAL A 17 -0.37 18.17 -11.99
N ALA A 18 -1.16 17.76 -12.98
CA ALA A 18 -2.30 16.87 -12.81
C ALA A 18 -1.86 15.45 -12.38
N VAL A 19 -0.90 14.85 -13.09
CA VAL A 19 -0.32 13.54 -12.76
C VAL A 19 0.32 13.60 -11.38
N TRP A 20 1.09 14.66 -11.10
CA TRP A 20 1.73 14.85 -9.81
C TRP A 20 0.72 14.93 -8.65
N ARG A 21 -0.39 15.67 -8.83
CA ARG A 21 -1.47 15.76 -7.84
C ARG A 21 -2.22 14.43 -7.68
N ASP A 22 -2.46 13.69 -8.75
CA ASP A 22 -3.10 12.38 -8.68
C ASP A 22 -2.24 11.39 -7.88
N MET A 23 -0.91 11.39 -8.14
CA MET A 23 0.04 10.59 -7.37
C MET A 23 0.05 10.96 -5.88
N GLN A 24 -0.09 12.24 -5.54
CA GLN A 24 -0.21 12.71 -4.16
C GLN A 24 -1.52 12.26 -3.51
N LEU A 25 -2.64 12.50 -4.17
CA LEU A 25 -3.98 12.21 -3.66
C LEU A 25 -4.18 10.72 -3.40
N LYS A 26 -3.78 9.90 -4.38
CA LYS A 26 -3.84 8.43 -4.28
C LYS A 26 -2.70 7.83 -3.46
N GLY A 27 -1.76 8.64 -2.98
CA GLY A 27 -0.67 8.22 -2.10
C GLY A 27 0.34 7.29 -2.76
N TYR A 28 0.68 7.48 -4.04
CA TYR A 28 1.72 6.71 -4.71
C TYR A 28 3.12 7.22 -4.37
N GLY A 29 3.97 6.32 -3.89
CA GLY A 29 5.39 6.58 -3.67
C GLY A 29 5.69 7.54 -2.53
N ILE A 30 6.98 7.78 -2.34
CA ILE A 30 7.55 8.62 -1.29
C ILE A 30 8.50 9.62 -1.97
N PRO A 31 8.56 10.89 -1.52
CA PRO A 31 9.60 11.80 -2.00
C PRO A 31 11.01 11.27 -1.64
N PRO A 32 12.03 11.47 -2.49
CA PRO A 32 13.39 11.09 -2.16
C PRO A 32 13.82 11.79 -0.86
N VAL A 33 14.19 11.01 0.16
CA VAL A 33 14.70 11.56 1.41
C VAL A 33 16.14 12.03 1.15
N ALA A 34 16.38 13.33 1.28
CA ALA A 34 17.74 13.85 1.34
C ALA A 34 18.38 13.32 2.63
N PHE A 35 19.24 12.30 2.54
CA PHE A 35 20.08 11.87 3.64
C PHE A 35 21.11 12.96 3.95
N GLY A 36 20.70 13.97 4.72
CA GLY A 36 21.61 14.93 5.32
C GLY A 36 22.32 14.27 6.51
N THR A 37 23.64 14.22 6.47
CA THR A 37 24.47 13.94 7.64
C THR A 37 24.08 14.89 8.77
N ARG A 38 23.68 14.31 9.91
CA ARG A 38 23.10 15.01 11.05
C ARG A 38 24.17 15.79 11.82
N GLY A 39 24.54 16.97 11.33
CA GLY A 39 25.20 18.01 12.13
C GLY A 39 24.16 18.83 12.88
N LYS A 40 24.28 18.94 14.21
CA LYS A 40 23.47 19.85 15.04
C LYS A 40 23.65 21.28 14.51
N GLY A 41 22.59 21.86 13.97
CA GLY A 41 22.56 23.24 13.50
C GLY A 41 21.13 23.78 13.59
N SER A 42 21.03 25.05 13.99
CA SER A 42 19.83 25.79 14.32
C SER A 42 18.74 25.74 13.23
N LYS A 43 17.50 26.04 13.64
CA LYS A 43 16.40 26.41 12.75
C LYS A 43 16.89 27.40 11.69
N GLY A 44 16.82 26.99 10.43
CA GLY A 44 17.06 27.83 9.26
C GLY A 44 16.60 27.06 8.03
N ASP A 45 15.91 27.77 7.13
CA ASP A 45 15.50 27.29 5.81
C ASP A 45 16.58 26.40 5.19
N LEU A 46 16.26 25.14 4.91
CA LEU A 46 17.19 24.27 4.21
C LEU A 46 16.88 24.30 2.72
N CYS A 47 17.64 25.17 2.08
CA CYS A 47 17.83 25.35 0.66
C CYS A 47 17.82 24.04 -0.13
N THR A 48 17.03 24.04 -1.20
CA THR A 48 17.19 23.23 -2.40
C THR A 48 18.65 23.26 -2.86
N GLY A 49 19.41 22.20 -2.53
CA GLY A 49 20.76 22.00 -3.03
C GLY A 49 20.72 21.68 -4.52
N LYS A 50 21.05 22.66 -5.35
CA LYS A 50 21.33 22.50 -6.78
C LYS A 50 22.61 21.67 -6.95
N ILE A 51 22.48 20.48 -7.52
CA ILE A 51 23.57 19.79 -8.22
C ILE A 51 22.99 19.27 -9.55
N GLY A 52 23.54 19.79 -10.66
CA GLY A 52 23.29 19.32 -12.02
C GLY A 52 22.05 19.93 -12.67
N THR A 53 22.26 20.79 -13.67
CA THR A 53 21.36 21.14 -14.78
C THR A 53 19.87 20.84 -14.56
N LEU A 54 19.11 21.84 -14.09
CA LEU A 54 17.67 21.73 -13.80
C LEU A 54 16.86 21.46 -15.06
N GLU A 55 16.69 20.20 -15.44
CA GLU A 55 15.36 19.76 -15.78
C GLU A 55 14.55 19.84 -14.47
N ASN A 56 13.57 20.73 -14.45
CA ASN A 56 12.62 20.90 -13.36
C ASN A 56 11.73 19.65 -13.28
N LYS A 57 12.31 18.54 -12.82
CA LYS A 57 11.68 17.23 -12.73
C LYS A 57 11.42 16.87 -11.28
N ARG A 58 10.15 16.63 -10.95
CA ARG A 58 9.73 16.19 -9.62
C ARG A 58 9.91 14.67 -9.51
N ARG A 59 10.60 14.22 -8.48
CA ARG A 59 10.96 12.81 -8.30
C ARG A 59 10.16 12.14 -7.18
N ARG A 60 9.77 10.89 -7.39
CA ARG A 60 9.21 9.99 -6.36
C ARG A 60 9.79 8.60 -6.50
N HIS A 61 10.02 7.96 -5.36
CA HIS A 61 10.38 6.55 -5.31
C HIS A 61 9.11 5.73 -5.13
N LEU A 62 8.93 4.75 -6.00
CA LEU A 62 7.84 3.79 -6.00
C LEU A 62 8.39 2.41 -5.67
N THR A 63 7.62 1.65 -4.91
CA THR A 63 7.85 0.22 -4.77
C THR A 63 7.50 -0.51 -6.08
N LEU A 64 8.06 -1.70 -6.32
CA LEU A 64 7.72 -2.48 -7.51
C LEU A 64 6.21 -2.73 -7.68
N PRO A 65 5.43 -3.08 -6.63
CA PRO A 65 3.99 -3.25 -6.77
C PRO A 65 3.26 -1.95 -7.13
N GLU A 66 3.66 -0.81 -6.54
CA GLU A 66 3.10 0.51 -6.88
C GLU A 66 3.38 0.86 -8.34
N PHE A 67 4.62 0.65 -8.80
CA PHE A 67 5.03 0.94 -10.17
C PHE A 67 4.24 0.10 -11.18
N TYR A 68 4.18 -1.22 -10.99
CA TYR A 68 3.44 -2.09 -11.88
C TYR A 68 1.94 -1.75 -11.89
N TYR A 69 1.35 -1.44 -10.73
CA TYR A 69 -0.06 -1.05 -10.66
C TYR A 69 -0.34 0.26 -11.42
N LEU A 70 0.54 1.26 -11.32
CA LEU A 70 0.42 2.52 -12.05
C LEU A 70 0.49 2.34 -13.56
N MET A 71 1.33 1.41 -14.02
CA MET A 71 1.45 1.09 -15.45
C MET A 71 0.27 0.27 -15.97
N ALA A 72 -0.20 -0.71 -15.19
CA ALA A 72 -1.16 -1.70 -15.67
C ALA A 72 -2.64 -1.33 -15.43
N MET A 73 -2.95 -0.54 -14.40
CA MET A 73 -4.33 -0.32 -13.94
C MET A 73 -4.74 1.15 -13.99
N ASP A 74 -3.90 2.03 -13.44
CA ASP A 74 -4.24 3.45 -13.31
C ASP A 74 -3.91 4.27 -14.57
N ASN A 75 -3.24 3.67 -15.57
CA ASN A 75 -2.84 4.29 -16.85
C ASN A 75 -2.11 5.64 -16.73
N VAL A 76 -1.59 5.96 -15.54
CA VAL A 76 -0.83 7.19 -15.27
C VAL A 76 0.51 7.17 -16.01
N LEU A 77 1.10 5.98 -16.14
CA LEU A 77 2.29 5.72 -16.93
C LEU A 77 1.91 4.75 -18.05
N PRO A 78 1.45 5.24 -19.22
CA PRO A 78 0.97 4.37 -20.28
C PRO A 78 2.10 3.48 -20.79
N ALA A 79 1.90 2.17 -20.74
CA ALA A 79 2.82 1.17 -21.25
C ALA A 79 2.10 0.22 -22.21
N GLY A 80 2.80 -0.22 -23.26
CA GLY A 80 2.27 -1.24 -24.16
C GLY A 80 2.08 -2.59 -23.45
N GLU A 81 1.07 -3.36 -23.85
CA GLU A 81 0.75 -4.67 -23.27
C GLU A 81 1.95 -5.64 -23.25
N LEU A 82 2.77 -5.62 -24.31
CA LEU A 82 3.99 -6.43 -24.41
C LEU A 82 5.02 -6.08 -23.33
N LEU A 83 5.17 -4.79 -23.01
CA LEU A 83 6.09 -4.33 -21.96
C LEU A 83 5.60 -4.76 -20.57
N LEU A 84 4.28 -4.79 -20.34
CA LEU A 84 3.71 -5.27 -19.09
C LEU A 84 3.94 -6.77 -18.88
N GLN A 85 3.85 -7.55 -19.96
CA GLN A 85 4.15 -8.98 -19.93
C GLN A 85 5.64 -9.25 -19.68
N ASP A 86 6.52 -8.53 -20.37
CA ASP A 86 7.97 -8.65 -20.16
C ASP A 86 8.37 -8.24 -18.75
N LEU A 87 7.80 -7.15 -18.22
CA LEU A 87 8.04 -6.70 -16.86
C LEU A 87 7.51 -7.71 -15.84
N TRP A 88 6.32 -8.27 -16.06
CA TRP A 88 5.78 -9.34 -15.21
C TRP A 88 6.70 -10.55 -15.19
N ASN A 89 7.22 -10.99 -16.34
CA ASN A 89 8.13 -12.13 -16.41
C ASN A 89 9.47 -11.84 -15.72
N ARG A 90 9.98 -10.62 -15.82
CA ARG A 90 11.24 -10.19 -15.15
C ARG A 90 11.07 -10.06 -13.64
N LEU A 91 9.93 -9.54 -13.17
CA LEU A 91 9.63 -9.35 -11.76
C LEU A 91 9.01 -10.58 -11.09
N GLY A 92 8.50 -11.52 -11.89
CA GLY A 92 7.56 -12.60 -11.57
C GLY A 92 8.06 -13.69 -10.63
N SER A 93 8.98 -13.35 -9.72
CA SER A 93 9.22 -14.15 -8.53
C SER A 93 7.91 -14.45 -7.80
N ALA A 94 7.77 -15.64 -7.25
CA ALA A 94 6.58 -16.04 -6.51
C ALA A 94 6.26 -15.08 -5.33
N ALA A 95 7.28 -14.43 -4.77
CA ALA A 95 7.12 -13.42 -3.71
C ALA A 95 6.52 -12.10 -4.25
N PHE A 96 7.02 -11.62 -5.39
CA PHE A 96 6.47 -10.43 -6.05
C PHE A 96 5.02 -10.64 -6.47
N THR A 97 4.72 -11.75 -7.13
CA THR A 97 3.36 -12.04 -7.61
C THR A 97 2.34 -12.02 -6.47
N ARG A 98 2.66 -12.67 -5.34
CA ARG A 98 1.77 -12.69 -4.16
C ARG A 98 1.59 -11.30 -3.57
N THR A 99 2.68 -10.57 -3.36
CA THR A 99 2.61 -9.22 -2.77
C THR A 99 1.87 -8.25 -3.68
N PHE A 100 2.08 -8.34 -5.00
CA PHE A 100 1.38 -7.53 -5.99
C PHE A 100 -0.13 -7.83 -6.05
N VAL A 101 -0.54 -9.10 -6.09
CA VAL A 101 -1.95 -9.50 -6.11
C VAL A 101 -2.70 -8.95 -4.88
N ILE A 102 -2.09 -9.05 -3.70
CA ILE A 102 -2.61 -8.46 -2.45
C ILE A 102 -2.67 -6.93 -2.54
N TYR A 103 -1.61 -6.31 -3.06
CA TYR A 103 -1.56 -4.85 -3.23
C TYR A 103 -2.71 -4.36 -4.14
N GLN A 104 -2.92 -5.00 -5.28
CA GLN A 104 -4.02 -4.69 -6.20
C GLN A 104 -5.39 -4.89 -5.56
N HIS A 105 -5.57 -5.95 -4.79
CA HIS A 105 -6.82 -6.24 -4.12
C HIS A 105 -7.26 -5.11 -3.18
N PHE A 106 -6.35 -4.66 -2.32
CA PHE A 106 -6.62 -3.57 -1.40
C PHE A 106 -6.78 -2.23 -2.12
N ARG A 107 -5.97 -1.97 -3.16
CA ARG A 107 -6.12 -0.77 -4.02
C ARG A 107 -7.50 -0.67 -4.65
N ARG A 108 -8.01 -1.76 -5.24
CA ARG A 108 -9.35 -1.81 -5.84
C ARG A 108 -10.48 -1.61 -4.83
N ARG A 109 -10.22 -1.94 -3.56
CA ARG A 109 -11.15 -1.73 -2.43
C ARG A 109 -11.00 -0.36 -1.77
N GLY A 110 -10.26 0.57 -2.40
CA GLY A 110 -10.11 1.95 -1.94
C GLY A 110 -9.11 2.13 -0.79
N TRP A 111 -8.36 1.10 -0.43
CA TRP A 111 -7.29 1.22 0.56
C TRP A 111 -6.00 1.71 -0.09
N ILE A 112 -5.16 2.37 0.71
CA ILE A 112 -3.81 2.78 0.33
C ILE A 112 -2.82 1.88 1.09
N PRO A 113 -2.28 0.83 0.45
CA PRO A 113 -1.25 0.00 1.04
C PRO A 113 0.07 0.78 1.11
N ARG A 114 0.73 0.73 2.27
CA ARG A 114 2.08 1.25 2.47
C ARG A 114 2.98 0.17 3.06
N PRO A 115 4.32 0.24 2.89
CA PRO A 115 5.24 -0.72 3.48
C PRO A 115 5.02 -0.91 4.99
N GLY A 116 4.88 -2.16 5.43
CA GLY A 116 4.59 -2.52 6.82
C GLY A 116 5.81 -2.72 7.72
N LEU A 117 6.99 -2.24 7.33
CA LEU A 117 8.28 -2.55 7.96
C LEU A 117 8.31 -2.33 9.48
N ASN A 118 7.69 -1.25 9.96
CA ASN A 118 7.62 -0.93 11.40
C ASN A 118 6.86 -1.98 12.24
N TYR A 119 6.10 -2.86 11.59
CA TYR A 119 5.30 -3.90 12.22
C TYR A 119 5.77 -5.32 11.81
N GLY A 120 6.93 -5.43 11.14
CA GLY A 120 7.40 -6.69 10.55
C GLY A 120 6.43 -7.26 9.52
N ALA A 121 5.61 -6.42 8.89
CA ALA A 121 4.53 -6.80 8.00
C ALA A 121 4.82 -6.41 6.56
N HIS A 122 4.06 -6.99 5.62
CA HIS A 122 4.19 -6.65 4.20
C HIS A 122 3.59 -5.27 3.93
N TYR A 123 2.37 -5.05 4.42
CA TYR A 123 1.67 -3.78 4.25
C TYR A 123 0.99 -3.29 5.52
N VAL A 124 0.71 -2.00 5.53
CA VAL A 124 -0.30 -1.38 6.39
C VAL A 124 -1.31 -0.63 5.52
N LEU A 125 -2.58 -0.69 5.90
CA LEU A 125 -3.66 -0.11 5.10
C LEU A 125 -4.18 1.19 5.71
N TYR A 126 -4.26 2.23 4.88
CA TYR A 126 -4.86 3.51 5.21
C TYR A 126 -6.13 3.72 4.37
N ARG A 127 -7.15 4.38 4.95
CA ARG A 127 -8.32 4.87 4.18
C ARG A 127 -8.03 6.12 3.34
N GLY A 128 -6.91 6.78 3.58
CA GLY A 128 -6.55 8.03 2.92
C GLY A 128 -5.09 8.40 3.18
N SER A 129 -4.74 9.68 3.00
CA SER A 129 -3.36 10.14 3.22
C SER A 129 -2.87 9.78 4.63
N ALA A 130 -1.65 9.24 4.70
CA ALA A 130 -1.00 8.90 5.95
C ALA A 130 -0.75 10.13 6.86
N GLU A 131 -0.85 11.35 6.33
CA GLU A 131 -0.80 12.58 7.12
C GLU A 131 -2.10 12.83 7.90
N ALA A 132 -3.25 12.45 7.33
CA ALA A 132 -4.57 12.68 7.90
C ALA A 132 -5.06 11.48 8.74
N PHE A 133 -4.78 10.26 8.27
CA PHE A 133 -5.32 9.02 8.84
C PHE A 133 -4.22 8.15 9.44
N HIS A 134 -4.55 7.42 10.51
CA HIS A 134 -3.76 6.29 10.98
C HIS A 134 -4.08 5.04 10.15
N SER A 135 -3.12 4.12 10.02
CA SER A 135 -3.41 2.82 9.45
C SER A 135 -4.29 2.00 10.38
N GLU A 136 -5.24 1.28 9.79
CA GLU A 136 -6.22 0.44 10.48
C GLU A 136 -5.82 -1.03 10.49
N TYR A 137 -5.21 -1.49 9.40
CA TYR A 137 -4.84 -2.90 9.23
C TYR A 137 -3.33 -3.07 9.06
N ILE A 138 -2.84 -4.19 9.58
CA ILE A 138 -1.50 -4.72 9.34
C ILE A 138 -1.64 -6.01 8.55
N VAL A 139 -1.01 -6.08 7.38
CA VAL A 139 -1.16 -7.17 6.41
C VAL A 139 0.09 -8.04 6.40
N TYR A 140 -0.10 -9.32 6.67
CA TYR A 140 0.91 -10.36 6.48
C TYR A 140 0.49 -11.27 5.33
N VAL A 141 1.38 -11.45 4.36
CA VAL A 141 1.14 -12.31 3.19
C VAL A 141 1.83 -13.64 3.43
N GLN A 142 1.06 -14.73 3.41
CA GLN A 142 1.53 -16.10 3.56
C GLN A 142 1.64 -16.78 2.18
N ARG A 143 2.45 -17.84 2.10
CA ARG A 143 2.41 -18.76 0.96
C ARG A 143 1.15 -19.62 1.04
N ASP A 144 0.72 -20.11 -0.10
CA ASP A 144 -0.30 -21.15 -0.15
C ASP A 144 0.15 -22.38 0.65
N GLY A 145 -0.72 -22.90 1.51
CA GLY A 145 -0.41 -23.99 2.44
C GLY A 145 0.53 -23.64 3.60
N GLU A 146 0.98 -22.40 3.75
CA GLU A 146 1.82 -21.99 4.89
C GLU A 146 0.98 -21.74 6.14
N VAL A 147 1.15 -22.61 7.13
CA VAL A 147 0.53 -22.46 8.44
C VAL A 147 1.44 -21.63 9.33
N SER A 148 0.96 -20.47 9.79
CA SER A 148 1.70 -19.69 10.77
C SER A 148 1.75 -20.40 12.12
N SER A 149 2.93 -20.46 12.72
CA SER A 149 3.09 -20.95 14.08
C SER A 149 2.29 -20.11 15.07
N TRP A 150 1.87 -20.72 16.18
CA TRP A 150 1.20 -20.00 17.26
C TRP A 150 2.01 -18.79 17.75
N ASN A 151 3.33 -18.94 17.87
CA ASN A 151 4.23 -17.86 18.29
C ASN A 151 4.24 -16.68 17.30
N SER A 152 4.18 -16.94 16.00
CA SER A 152 4.07 -15.91 14.97
C SER A 152 2.76 -15.15 15.10
N ILE A 153 1.64 -15.87 15.25
CA ILE A 153 0.31 -15.27 15.42
C ILE A 153 0.26 -14.43 16.69
N GLN A 154 0.79 -14.94 17.81
CA GLN A 154 0.87 -14.20 19.07
C GLN A 154 1.72 -12.93 18.93
N SER A 155 2.84 -13.00 18.22
CA SER A 155 3.70 -11.83 17.98
C SER A 155 3.02 -10.77 17.12
N HIS A 156 2.37 -11.17 16.03
CA HIS A 156 1.62 -10.26 15.15
C HIS A 156 0.48 -9.58 15.91
N THR A 157 -0.29 -10.34 16.68
CA THR A 157 -1.44 -9.82 17.45
C THR A 157 -1.00 -8.89 18.57
N ARG A 158 0.12 -9.18 19.26
CA ARG A 158 0.69 -8.30 20.30
C ARG A 158 1.11 -6.94 19.73
N ILE A 159 1.82 -6.92 18.61
CA ILE A 159 2.24 -5.69 17.93
C ILE A 159 1.02 -4.89 17.47
N ALA A 160 0.04 -5.58 16.89
CA ALA A 160 -1.19 -4.95 16.41
C ALA A 160 -2.02 -4.35 17.55
N ALA A 161 -2.10 -5.03 18.70
CA ALA A 161 -2.80 -4.54 19.89
C ALA A 161 -2.18 -3.25 20.42
N ASP A 162 -0.84 -3.21 20.55
CA ASP A 162 -0.11 -2.02 20.99
C ASP A 162 -0.36 -0.81 20.07
N ALA A 163 -0.38 -1.06 18.76
CA ALA A 163 -0.63 -0.03 17.75
C ALA A 163 -2.12 0.23 17.45
N LYS A 164 -3.04 -0.44 18.17
CA LYS A 164 -4.50 -0.42 17.98
C LYS A 164 -4.92 -0.69 16.54
N LYS A 165 -4.38 -1.75 15.93
CA LYS A 165 -4.64 -2.18 14.55
C LYS A 165 -5.21 -3.59 14.51
N THR A 166 -5.84 -3.93 13.40
CA THR A 166 -6.32 -5.29 13.12
C THR A 166 -5.30 -6.02 12.24
N VAL A 167 -5.01 -7.27 12.57
CA VAL A 167 -4.15 -8.12 11.73
C VAL A 167 -4.98 -8.71 10.60
N LEU A 168 -4.46 -8.69 9.38
CA LEU A 168 -4.96 -9.43 8.23
C LEU A 168 -3.90 -10.43 7.80
N LEU A 169 -4.16 -11.72 8.01
CA LEU A 169 -3.37 -12.82 7.45
C LEU A 169 -3.93 -13.14 6.09
N CYS A 170 -3.20 -12.84 5.02
CA CYS A 170 -3.65 -13.05 3.64
C CYS A 170 -2.90 -14.20 2.99
N THR A 171 -3.63 -15.10 2.34
CA THR A 171 -3.12 -16.21 1.56
C THR A 171 -3.48 -15.98 0.10
N VAL A 172 -2.54 -16.32 -0.79
CA VAL A 172 -2.75 -16.23 -2.25
C VAL A 172 -2.55 -17.61 -2.84
N THR A 173 -3.62 -18.19 -3.37
CA THR A 173 -3.62 -19.47 -4.07
C THR A 173 -3.63 -19.23 -5.57
N SER A 174 -2.71 -19.87 -6.30
CA SER A 174 -2.62 -19.77 -7.76
C SER A 174 -3.18 -21.05 -8.39
N LYS A 175 -4.12 -20.91 -9.32
CA LYS A 175 -4.64 -22.00 -10.15
C LYS A 175 -4.43 -21.64 -11.61
N ARG A 176 -3.74 -22.50 -12.35
CA ARG A 176 -3.68 -22.41 -13.81
C ARG A 176 -5.02 -22.93 -14.36
N SER A 177 -5.64 -22.21 -15.29
CA SER A 177 -6.87 -22.73 -15.92
C SER A 177 -6.56 -24.08 -16.57
N PRO A 178 -7.45 -25.07 -16.47
CA PRO A 178 -7.23 -26.42 -17.00
C PRO A 178 -7.25 -26.51 -18.55
N ASP A 179 -7.23 -25.39 -19.28
CA ASP A 179 -7.50 -25.35 -20.73
C ASP A 179 -6.23 -25.32 -21.62
N ASP A 180 -5.04 -25.52 -21.05
CA ASP A 180 -3.75 -25.41 -21.77
C ASP A 180 -3.25 -26.71 -22.43
N THR A 181 -4.05 -27.78 -22.50
CA THR A 181 -3.73 -29.00 -23.27
C THR A 181 -4.63 -29.18 -24.48
N ALA A 182 -4.66 -28.21 -25.40
CA ALA A 182 -4.75 -28.44 -26.86
C ALA A 182 -4.86 -27.10 -27.62
N THR A 183 -4.01 -26.93 -28.64
CA THR A 183 -4.03 -25.92 -29.72
C THR A 183 -3.56 -24.49 -29.40
N PRO A 184 -2.61 -23.92 -30.19
CA PRO A 184 -2.23 -22.52 -30.07
C PRO A 184 -3.28 -21.67 -30.76
N ARG A 185 -4.30 -21.21 -30.02
CA ARG A 185 -5.16 -20.13 -30.48
C ARG A 185 -4.56 -18.81 -30.04
N ASN A 186 -4.46 -17.91 -31.02
CA ASN A 186 -4.06 -16.53 -30.89
C ASN A 186 -5.13 -15.81 -30.04
N VAL A 187 -5.07 -15.96 -28.71
CA VAL A 187 -6.01 -15.34 -27.78
C VAL A 187 -5.50 -13.95 -27.46
N ARG A 188 -6.29 -12.96 -27.89
CA ARG A 188 -6.18 -11.56 -27.51
C ARG A 188 -6.18 -11.47 -25.98
N SER A 189 -5.01 -11.36 -25.37
CA SER A 189 -4.82 -11.13 -23.93
C SER A 189 -5.37 -9.75 -23.56
N THR A 190 -6.69 -9.66 -23.46
CA THR A 190 -7.32 -8.50 -22.87
C THR A 190 -7.03 -8.55 -21.38
N VAL A 191 -6.17 -7.64 -20.93
CA VAL A 191 -5.87 -7.40 -19.51
C VAL A 191 -7.06 -6.66 -18.87
N ASN A 192 -8.27 -7.19 -19.04
CA ASN A 192 -9.47 -6.65 -18.44
C ASN A 192 -9.92 -7.64 -17.37
N PRO A 193 -9.56 -7.43 -16.10
CA PRO A 193 -10.06 -8.25 -15.01
C PRO A 193 -11.57 -8.03 -14.88
N THR A 194 -12.33 -9.00 -15.38
CA THR A 194 -13.79 -9.08 -15.27
C THR A 194 -14.19 -9.10 -13.79
N LEU A 195 -14.87 -8.04 -13.35
CA LEU A 195 -15.44 -7.92 -12.01
C LEU A 195 -16.79 -8.67 -11.97
N THR A 196 -16.86 -9.81 -11.30
CA THR A 196 -18.15 -10.38 -10.90
C THR A 196 -18.52 -9.77 -9.55
N ALA A 197 -19.29 -8.71 -9.59
CA ALA A 197 -19.82 -8.04 -8.41
C ALA A 197 -20.86 -8.93 -7.71
N SER A 198 -20.40 -9.68 -6.71
CA SER A 198 -21.26 -10.30 -5.71
C SER A 198 -20.56 -10.19 -4.35
N ASP A 199 -21.01 -9.26 -3.52
CA ASP A 199 -20.67 -9.05 -2.10
C ASP A 199 -19.18 -9.19 -1.73
N GLU A 200 -18.37 -8.21 -2.17
CA GLU A 200 -16.91 -8.23 -2.05
C GLU A 200 -16.39 -7.75 -0.67
N GLY A 201 -16.29 -8.66 0.30
CA GLY A 201 -15.57 -8.43 1.55
C GLY A 201 -14.08 -8.09 1.36
N LEU A 202 -13.47 -7.48 2.39
CA LEU A 202 -12.01 -7.19 2.45
C LEU A 202 -11.14 -8.45 2.47
N THR A 203 -11.75 -9.63 2.66
CA THR A 203 -11.06 -10.90 2.93
C THR A 203 -11.04 -11.89 1.80
N SER A 204 -11.71 -11.61 0.68
CA SER A 204 -11.74 -12.55 -0.43
C SER A 204 -11.77 -11.82 -1.74
N GLY A 205 -11.06 -12.33 -2.74
CA GLY A 205 -11.07 -11.78 -4.09
C GLY A 205 -10.38 -12.69 -5.09
N THR A 206 -10.74 -12.57 -6.36
CA THR A 206 -10.16 -13.37 -7.44
C THR A 206 -9.67 -12.46 -8.55
N TYR A 207 -8.46 -12.73 -9.03
CA TYR A 207 -7.78 -11.94 -10.06
C TYR A 207 -7.17 -12.86 -11.09
N SER A 208 -7.09 -12.43 -12.35
CA SER A 208 -6.46 -13.19 -13.42
C SER A 208 -5.35 -12.36 -14.05
N PHE A 209 -4.16 -12.94 -14.18
CA PHE A 209 -3.03 -12.34 -14.89
C PHE A 209 -2.43 -13.38 -15.84
N PHE A 210 -2.33 -13.03 -17.12
CA PHE A 210 -1.67 -13.85 -18.14
C PHE A 210 -2.13 -15.33 -18.16
N GLY A 211 -3.44 -15.58 -17.99
CA GLY A 211 -4.02 -16.92 -17.98
C GLY A 211 -3.92 -17.68 -16.65
N ILE A 212 -3.36 -17.06 -15.61
CA ILE A 212 -3.26 -17.63 -14.26
C ILE A 212 -4.28 -16.94 -13.35
N GLN A 213 -5.12 -17.72 -12.68
CA GLN A 213 -6.09 -17.22 -11.71
C GLN A 213 -5.49 -17.26 -10.30
N TYR A 214 -5.53 -16.13 -9.62
CA TYR A 214 -5.11 -15.96 -8.24
C TYR A 214 -6.34 -15.71 -7.37
N THR A 215 -6.52 -16.54 -6.36
CA THR A 215 -7.55 -16.36 -5.33
C THR A 215 -6.88 -15.87 -4.07
N ILE A 216 -7.46 -14.83 -3.49
CA ILE A 216 -7.05 -14.25 -2.22
C ILE A 216 -8.07 -14.67 -1.18
N GLU A 217 -7.57 -15.14 -0.07
CA GLU A 217 -8.33 -15.35 1.15
C GLU A 217 -7.59 -14.67 2.30
N ALA A 218 -8.30 -14.03 3.21
CA ALA A 218 -7.69 -13.40 4.37
C ALA A 218 -8.49 -13.64 5.64
N VAL A 219 -7.77 -13.82 6.73
CA VAL A 219 -8.32 -13.95 8.08
C VAL A 219 -8.00 -12.69 8.85
N ALA A 220 -9.04 -12.02 9.32
CA ALA A 220 -8.89 -10.87 10.21
C ALA A 220 -8.81 -11.33 11.66
N ILE A 221 -7.70 -11.01 12.34
CA ILE A 221 -7.55 -11.22 13.76
C ILE A 221 -7.67 -9.86 14.44
N ARG A 222 -8.84 -9.63 15.04
CA ARG A 222 -9.13 -8.43 15.80
C ARG A 222 -8.61 -8.57 17.22
N PHE A 223 -8.15 -7.47 17.79
CA PHE A 223 -8.01 -7.36 19.23
C PHE A 223 -9.41 -7.51 19.84
N TRP A 224 -9.61 -8.58 20.60
CA TRP A 224 -10.85 -8.83 21.31
C TRP A 224 -10.85 -8.01 22.59
N ASP A 225 -11.65 -6.95 22.63
CA ASP A 225 -11.99 -6.31 23.90
C ASP A 225 -13.05 -7.16 24.59
N ALA A 226 -12.62 -7.90 25.63
CA ALA A 226 -13.47 -8.80 26.39
C ALA A 226 -14.67 -8.08 27.05
N SER A 227 -14.62 -6.75 27.21
CA SER A 227 -15.72 -5.97 27.75
C SER A 227 -16.91 -5.80 26.77
N ILE A 228 -16.69 -6.07 25.48
CA ILE A 228 -17.69 -5.99 24.41
C ILE A 228 -18.16 -7.40 23.98
N ALA A 229 -17.75 -8.43 24.71
CA ALA A 229 -18.08 -9.83 24.44
C ALA A 229 -19.55 -10.13 24.79
N GLY A 230 -20.46 -9.73 23.91
CA GLY A 230 -21.79 -10.30 23.82
C GLY A 230 -21.78 -11.70 23.18
N GLU A 231 -22.95 -12.20 22.81
CA GLU A 231 -23.13 -13.52 22.17
C GLU A 231 -22.27 -13.71 20.90
N ARG A 232 -22.04 -14.98 20.51
CA ARG A 232 -21.28 -15.38 19.32
C ARG A 232 -21.87 -14.75 18.05
N GLN A 233 -21.38 -13.57 17.67
CA GLN A 233 -21.71 -12.94 16.40
C GLN A 233 -20.55 -13.07 15.42
N LEU A 234 -20.89 -13.35 14.16
CA LEU A 234 -20.03 -13.02 13.02
C LEU A 234 -19.92 -11.50 12.97
N TYR A 235 -18.81 -10.96 13.46
CA TYR A 235 -18.50 -9.55 13.29
C TYR A 235 -18.12 -9.32 11.82
N THR A 236 -19.12 -9.30 10.93
CA THR A 236 -19.01 -8.68 9.61
C THR A 236 -18.35 -7.32 9.82
N PHE A 237 -17.33 -7.04 9.01
CA PHE A 237 -16.43 -5.89 9.03
C PHE A 237 -17.08 -4.57 9.43
N GLN A 238 -17.37 -4.36 10.71
CA GLN A 238 -17.78 -3.07 11.20
C GLN A 238 -16.56 -2.16 11.05
N LEU A 239 -16.75 -1.08 10.29
CA LEU A 239 -15.77 -0.03 10.09
C LEU A 239 -15.38 0.51 11.47
N GLN A 240 -14.09 0.47 11.81
CA GLN A 240 -13.63 1.11 13.05
C GLN A 240 -13.94 2.61 12.97
N PRO A 241 -14.39 3.24 14.08
CA PRO A 241 -14.50 4.69 14.15
C PRO A 241 -13.10 5.28 13.96
N VAL A 242 -12.92 5.95 12.82
CA VAL A 242 -11.64 6.49 12.40
C VAL A 242 -11.32 7.71 13.26
N LEU A 243 -10.24 7.65 14.03
CA LEU A 243 -9.73 8.82 14.74
C LEU A 243 -8.79 9.57 13.78
N PRO A 244 -9.20 10.73 13.21
CA PRO A 244 -8.28 11.57 12.47
C PRO A 244 -7.13 12.00 13.39
N LYS A 245 -5.95 12.18 12.82
CA LYS A 245 -4.83 12.74 13.58
C LYS A 245 -5.24 14.12 14.09
N ASN A 246 -5.15 14.34 15.40
CA ASN A 246 -5.38 15.66 15.99
C ASN A 246 -4.42 16.65 15.32
N ILE A 247 -4.97 17.54 14.48
CA ILE A 247 -4.23 18.67 13.94
C ILE A 247 -3.86 19.51 15.15
N LYS A 248 -2.57 19.57 15.50
CA LYS A 248 -2.11 20.44 16.57
C LYS A 248 -2.50 21.87 16.18
N SER A 249 -3.55 22.40 16.80
CA SER A 249 -3.93 23.80 16.65
C SER A 249 -2.69 24.64 16.93
N ALA A 250 -2.26 25.44 15.95
CA ALA A 250 -1.13 26.34 16.14
C ALA A 250 -1.34 27.12 17.44
N LYS A 251 -0.42 26.99 18.39
CA LYS A 251 -0.45 27.76 19.64
C LYS A 251 -0.48 29.24 19.26
N ARG A 252 -1.66 29.87 19.33
CA ARG A 252 -1.78 31.33 19.35
C ARG A 252 -0.93 31.78 20.53
N LYS A 253 0.20 32.43 20.26
CA LYS A 253 0.93 33.19 21.28
C LYS A 253 -0.01 34.31 21.72
N GLY A 254 -0.76 34.06 22.80
CA GLY A 254 -1.53 35.11 23.47
C GLY A 254 -0.55 36.12 24.05
N ASN A 255 -0.61 37.34 23.53
CA ASN A 255 0.10 38.49 24.09
C ASN A 255 -0.57 38.79 25.44
N ILE A 256 0.06 38.40 26.54
CA ILE A 256 -0.36 38.81 27.88
C ILE A 256 0.14 40.25 28.04
N GLN A 257 -0.74 41.23 27.81
CA GLN A 257 -0.54 42.57 28.32
C GLN A 257 -0.65 42.50 29.84
N GLN A 258 0.46 42.80 30.53
CA GLN A 258 0.49 42.92 31.97
C GLN A 258 -0.37 44.13 32.38
N LEU A 259 -1.43 43.90 33.16
CA LEU A 259 -2.12 44.97 33.88
C LEU A 259 -1.22 45.48 35.02
N PRO A 260 -1.15 46.81 35.27
CA PRO A 260 -0.41 47.34 36.40
C PRO A 260 -1.12 46.98 37.71
N LYS A 261 -0.35 46.43 38.66
CA LYS A 261 -0.81 46.21 40.03
C LYS A 261 -1.07 47.57 40.70
N ARG A 262 -2.27 47.74 41.27
CA ARG A 262 -2.55 48.76 42.27
C ARG A 262 -2.07 48.30 43.63
#